data_AF-A0A0M2V9C0-F1
#
_entry.id   AF-A0A0M2V9C0-F1
#
_cell.length_a   1.000
_cell.length_b   1.000
_cell.length_c   1.000
_cell.angle_alpha   90.00
_cell.angle_beta   90.00
_cell.angle_gamma   90.00
#
_symmetry.space_group_name_H-M   'P 1'
#
loop_
_entity.id
_entity.type
_entity.pdbx_description
1 polymer ?
#
loop_
_entity_poly.entity_id
_entity_poly.type
_entity_poly.pdbx_seq_one_letter_code
_entity_poly.pdbx_strand_id
1 'polypeptide(L)'
;MALLAEEIVEEWLNRQGYFTIRGIRLGVNEIDLVAVKFRPGEPPICRHIEVQASMRPVSYISKVPKAARKTGRAANSASRSQEELVDGVNEWVEGKFRASKKRSLMESLWSGDWSSELVINNVKSELEVELIAEHGITIHRLPTIVRELQTNDFPIKSASGSDFIDLLQMGANTQQNTPYSSRASSSRR
;
A
#
# COMPACT_ATOMS: atom_id res chain seq x y z
N MET A 1 2.85 10.24 -5.55
CA MET A 1 2.03 9.05 -5.88
C MET A 1 1.50 8.36 -4.63
N ALA A 2 2.22 8.34 -3.51
CA ALA A 2 1.73 7.78 -2.24
C ALA A 2 0.35 8.34 -1.84
N LEU A 3 0.18 9.67 -1.81
CA LEU A 3 -1.09 10.31 -1.44
C LEU A 3 -2.33 9.83 -2.21
N LEU A 4 -2.21 9.61 -3.53
CA LEU A 4 -3.33 9.09 -4.35
C LEU A 4 -3.58 7.60 -4.08
N ALA A 5 -2.52 6.82 -3.86
CA ALA A 5 -2.66 5.41 -3.52
C ALA A 5 -3.29 5.24 -2.13
N GLU A 6 -2.94 6.08 -1.17
CA GLU A 6 -3.56 6.10 0.15
C GLU A 6 -5.06 6.43 0.07
N GLU A 7 -5.47 7.36 -0.80
CA GLU A 7 -6.88 7.70 -1.01
C GLU A 7 -7.67 6.53 -1.63
N ILE A 8 -7.07 5.80 -2.58
CA ILE A 8 -7.66 4.56 -3.11
C ILE A 8 -7.84 3.51 -1.99
N VAL A 9 -6.82 3.36 -1.13
CA VAL A 9 -6.85 2.39 -0.02
C VAL A 9 -7.89 2.80 1.04
N GLU A 10 -8.00 4.10 1.34
CA GLU A 10 -9.02 4.67 2.21
C GLU A 10 -10.43 4.37 1.68
N GLU A 11 -10.69 4.64 0.40
CA GLU A 11 -11.98 4.32 -0.23
C GLU A 11 -12.28 2.82 -0.18
N TRP A 12 -11.28 1.97 -0.44
CA TRP A 12 -11.42 0.51 -0.35
C TRP A 12 -11.80 0.04 1.06
N LEU A 13 -11.21 0.63 2.10
CA LEU A 13 -11.54 0.34 3.50
C LEU A 13 -12.91 0.88 3.87
N ASN A 14 -13.23 2.10 3.47
CA ASN A 14 -14.51 2.74 3.74
C ASN A 14 -15.67 1.97 3.09
N ARG A 15 -15.50 1.47 1.87
CA ARG A 15 -16.52 0.65 1.20
C ARG A 15 -16.78 -0.67 1.95
N GLN A 16 -15.78 -1.21 2.62
CA GLN A 16 -15.93 -2.37 3.50
C GLN A 16 -16.56 -2.05 4.86
N GLY A 17 -16.85 -0.79 5.16
CA GLY A 17 -17.45 -0.35 6.43
C GLY A 17 -16.45 -0.13 7.55
N TYR A 18 -15.19 0.15 7.24
CA TYR A 18 -14.25 0.67 8.22
C TYR A 18 -14.39 2.18 8.35
N PHE A 19 -14.11 2.69 9.55
CA PHE A 19 -13.78 4.10 9.77
C PHE A 19 -12.27 4.27 9.65
N THR A 20 -11.81 5.25 8.87
CA THR A 20 -10.39 5.50 8.62
C THR A 20 -9.91 6.81 9.22
N ILE A 21 -8.61 6.84 9.56
CA ILE A 21 -7.86 8.07 9.75
C ILE A 21 -6.61 7.95 8.89
N ARG A 22 -6.36 8.94 8.03
CA ARG A 22 -5.24 8.99 7.10
C ARG A 22 -4.22 10.06 7.49
N GLY A 23 -2.93 9.78 7.29
CA GLY A 23 -1.82 10.72 7.45
C GLY A 23 -1.57 11.14 8.89
N ILE A 24 -1.58 10.20 9.85
CA ILE A 24 -1.38 10.53 11.25
C ILE A 24 0.09 10.86 11.52
N ARG A 25 0.36 12.09 11.95
CA ARG A 25 1.72 12.56 12.28
C ARG A 25 2.03 12.45 13.77
N LEU A 26 3.18 11.86 14.09
CA LEU A 26 3.73 11.67 15.43
C LEU A 26 5.17 12.20 15.49
N GLY A 27 5.31 13.52 15.45
CA GLY A 27 6.61 14.18 15.32
C GLY A 27 7.24 13.86 13.95
N VAL A 28 8.35 13.12 13.95
CA VAL A 28 9.03 12.67 12.71
C VAL A 28 8.47 11.37 12.15
N ASN A 29 7.60 10.68 12.88
CA ASN A 29 6.94 9.46 12.42
C ASN A 29 5.59 9.78 11.80
N GLU A 30 5.16 8.94 10.90
CA GLU A 30 3.87 9.03 10.22
C GLU A 30 3.27 7.62 10.12
N ILE A 31 1.96 7.51 10.32
CA ILE A 31 1.16 6.33 9.98
C ILE A 31 0.29 6.71 8.80
N ASP A 32 0.41 5.98 7.70
CA ASP A 32 -0.29 6.32 6.46
C ASP A 32 -1.80 6.17 6.67
N LEU A 33 -2.27 5.01 7.14
CA LEU A 33 -3.68 4.81 7.52
C LEU A 33 -3.85 3.93 8.75
N VAL A 34 -4.87 4.24 9.53
CA VAL A 34 -5.50 3.30 10.46
C VAL A 34 -6.95 3.12 10.08
N ALA A 35 -7.47 1.91 10.29
CA ALA A 35 -8.87 1.59 10.01
C ALA A 35 -9.46 0.74 11.13
N VAL A 36 -10.65 1.10 11.59
CA VAL A 36 -11.36 0.39 12.66
C VAL A 36 -12.78 0.06 12.23
N LYS A 37 -13.23 -1.16 12.52
CA LYS A 37 -14.61 -1.60 12.29
C LYS A 37 -15.17 -2.25 13.54
N PHE A 38 -16.40 -1.89 13.86
CA PHE A 38 -17.14 -2.46 14.99
C PHE A 38 -18.20 -3.43 14.52
N ARG A 39 -18.39 -4.50 15.29
CA ARG A 39 -19.50 -5.44 15.13
C ARG A 39 -20.15 -5.65 16.50
N PRO A 40 -21.48 -5.74 16.59
CA PRO A 40 -22.15 -5.95 17.87
C PRO A 40 -21.64 -7.22 18.57
N GLY A 41 -21.17 -7.07 19.81
CA GLY A 41 -20.70 -8.19 20.64
C GLY A 41 -19.29 -8.72 20.32
N GLU A 42 -18.57 -8.11 19.39
CA GLU A 42 -17.19 -8.49 19.04
C GLU A 42 -16.20 -7.36 19.41
N PRO A 43 -14.92 -7.68 19.71
CA PRO A 43 -13.88 -6.66 19.83
C PRO A 43 -13.70 -5.90 18.50
N PRO A 44 -13.20 -4.65 18.55
CA PRO A 44 -12.96 -3.87 17.34
C PRO A 44 -11.91 -4.56 16.45
N ILE A 45 -12.15 -4.53 15.14
CA ILE A 45 -11.18 -4.97 14.14
C ILE A 45 -10.31 -3.77 13.78
N CYS A 46 -9.04 -3.79 14.21
CA CYS A 46 -8.11 -2.69 14.01
C CYS A 46 -7.04 -3.04 12.98
N ARG A 47 -6.78 -2.12 12.05
CA ARG A 47 -5.82 -2.29 10.96
C ARG A 47 -4.87 -1.09 10.91
N HIS A 48 -3.57 -1.36 10.91
CA HIS A 48 -2.51 -0.38 10.63
C HIS A 48 -1.95 -0.66 9.24
N ILE A 49 -2.12 0.30 8.34
CA ILE A 49 -1.73 0.16 6.94
C ILE A 49 -0.65 1.19 6.61
N GLU A 50 0.43 0.71 6.01
CA GLU A 50 1.41 1.55 5.31
C GLU A 50 1.23 1.34 3.79
N VAL A 51 1.42 2.40 3.00
CA VAL A 51 1.20 2.38 1.55
C VAL A 51 2.48 2.75 0.83
N GLN A 52 3.02 1.81 0.05
CA GLN A 52 4.20 2.00 -0.79
C GLN A 52 3.86 1.73 -2.26
N ALA A 53 3.35 2.76 -2.94
CA ALA A 53 2.96 2.69 -4.34
C ALA A 53 3.96 3.39 -5.26
N SER A 54 4.71 2.61 -6.03
CA SER A 54 5.53 3.10 -7.14
C SER A 54 5.09 2.48 -8.46
N MET A 55 5.04 3.29 -9.53
CA MET A 55 4.84 2.80 -10.89
C MET A 55 6.12 2.21 -11.49
N ARG A 56 7.27 2.77 -11.11
CA ARG A 56 8.60 2.42 -11.61
C ARG A 56 9.59 2.33 -10.45
N PRO A 57 9.56 1.24 -9.66
CA PRO A 57 10.45 1.08 -8.51
C PRO A 57 11.91 0.94 -8.98
N VAL A 58 12.77 1.89 -8.59
CA VAL A 58 14.21 1.86 -8.92
C VAL A 58 15.07 1.33 -7.76
N SER A 59 14.55 1.40 -6.54
CA SER A 59 15.19 0.93 -5.30
C SER A 59 14.30 -0.09 -4.57
N TYR A 60 14.92 -0.80 -3.64
CA TYR A 60 14.24 -1.61 -2.62
C TYR A 60 13.31 -0.73 -1.75
N ILE A 61 12.32 -1.36 -1.11
CA ILE A 61 11.45 -0.72 -0.11
C ILE A 61 12.28 -0.30 1.11
N SER A 62 13.14 -1.20 1.57
CA SER A 62 14.06 -1.01 2.68
C SER A 62 15.35 -0.30 2.24
N LYS A 63 15.91 0.48 3.19
CA LYS A 63 17.21 1.15 2.98
C LYS A 63 18.36 0.18 3.25
N VAL A 64 19.58 0.58 2.88
CA VAL A 64 20.81 -0.09 3.34
C VAL A 64 20.80 -0.06 4.87
N PRO A 65 21.06 -1.19 5.54
CA PRO A 65 21.15 -1.23 7.00
C PRO A 65 22.07 -0.14 7.52
N LYS A 66 21.77 0.41 8.71
CA LYS A 66 22.59 1.48 9.31
C LYS A 66 24.06 1.06 9.43
N ALA A 67 24.33 -0.21 9.73
CA ALA A 67 25.69 -0.74 9.85
C ALA A 67 26.49 -0.57 8.54
N ALA A 68 25.95 -1.03 7.42
CA ALA A 68 26.57 -0.88 6.11
C ALA A 68 26.62 0.59 5.64
N ARG A 69 25.65 1.42 6.03
CA ARG A 69 25.72 2.87 5.73
C ARG A 69 26.86 3.59 6.44
N LYS A 70 27.22 3.17 7.65
CA LYS A 70 28.35 3.73 8.40
C LYS A 70 29.70 3.49 7.71
N THR A 71 29.79 2.47 6.86
CA THR A 71 31.00 2.17 6.06
C THR A 71 30.99 2.86 4.68
N GLY A 72 30.08 3.82 4.47
CA GLY A 72 30.03 4.67 3.26
C GLY A 72 29.02 4.21 2.20
N ARG A 73 28.23 3.17 2.45
CA ARG A 73 27.24 2.69 1.49
C ARG A 73 26.06 3.67 1.37
N ALA A 74 25.66 3.96 0.13
CA ALA A 74 24.51 4.81 -0.15
C ALA A 74 23.18 4.14 0.27
N ALA A 75 22.29 4.87 0.93
CA ALA A 75 21.08 4.31 1.55
C ALA A 75 20.13 3.57 0.57
N ASN A 76 20.12 3.94 -0.70
CA ASN A 76 19.25 3.34 -1.71
C ASN A 76 20.02 2.48 -2.72
N SER A 77 21.23 2.01 -2.36
CA SER A 77 22.04 1.15 -3.23
C SER A 77 21.24 -0.08 -3.68
N ALA A 78 21.25 -0.32 -4.99
CA ALA A 78 20.56 -1.45 -5.62
C ALA A 78 21.35 -2.76 -5.54
N SER A 79 22.66 -2.71 -5.27
CA SER A 79 23.47 -3.90 -5.04
C SER A 79 23.37 -4.27 -3.56
N ARG A 80 22.80 -5.44 -3.24
CA ARG A 80 22.64 -5.94 -1.87
C ARG A 80 23.09 -7.38 -1.75
N SER A 81 23.81 -7.70 -0.68
CA SER A 81 23.91 -9.09 -0.24
C SER A 81 22.56 -9.54 0.35
N GLN A 82 22.38 -10.86 0.48
CA GLN A 82 21.20 -11.42 1.13
C GLN A 82 21.07 -10.91 2.59
N GLU A 83 22.18 -10.88 3.32
CA GLU A 83 22.24 -10.37 4.69
C GLU A 83 21.88 -8.89 4.78
N GLU A 84 22.42 -8.04 3.88
CA GLU A 84 22.06 -6.62 3.82
C GLU A 84 20.58 -6.39 3.51
N LEU A 85 19.94 -7.30 2.77
CA LEU A 85 18.52 -7.21 2.46
C LEU A 85 17.68 -7.59 3.68
N VAL A 86 18.00 -8.71 4.34
CA VAL A 86 17.32 -9.16 5.57
C VAL A 86 17.41 -8.11 6.67
N ASP A 87 18.62 -7.61 6.96
CA ASP A 87 18.82 -6.56 7.98
C ASP A 87 18.09 -5.27 7.61
N GLY A 88 18.05 -4.94 6.32
CA GLY A 88 17.38 -3.75 5.81
C GLY A 88 15.88 -3.84 6.05
N VAL A 89 15.28 -4.99 5.74
CA VAL A 89 13.87 -5.30 6.00
C VAL A 89 13.59 -5.23 7.50
N ASN A 90 14.40 -5.86 8.34
CA ASN A 90 14.24 -5.83 9.80
C ASN A 90 14.20 -4.39 10.34
N GLU A 91 15.19 -3.55 9.96
CA GLU A 91 15.23 -2.14 10.38
C GLU A 91 14.02 -1.35 9.85
N TRP A 92 13.57 -1.64 8.64
CA TRP A 92 12.44 -0.96 8.01
C TRP A 92 11.11 -1.34 8.68
N VAL A 93 10.88 -2.62 8.94
CA VAL A 93 9.70 -3.13 9.65
C VAL A 93 9.63 -2.56 11.06
N GLU A 94 10.76 -2.54 11.78
CA GLU A 94 10.81 -1.96 13.12
C GLU A 94 10.39 -0.48 13.11
N GLY A 95 10.95 0.30 12.18
CA GLY A 95 10.62 1.72 12.04
C GLY A 95 9.19 1.98 11.59
N LYS A 96 8.67 1.18 10.64
CA LYS A 96 7.36 1.41 10.04
C LYS A 96 6.21 0.85 10.86
N PHE A 97 6.36 -0.32 11.51
CA PHE A 97 5.26 -1.02 12.18
C PHE A 97 5.43 -1.17 13.68
N ARG A 98 6.66 -1.29 14.18
CA ARG A 98 6.90 -1.70 15.59
C ARG A 98 7.42 -0.59 16.50
N ALA A 99 7.70 0.60 15.95
CA ALA A 99 8.14 1.76 16.72
C ALA A 99 7.19 2.04 17.90
N SER A 100 7.75 2.15 19.12
CA SER A 100 6.97 2.28 20.37
C SER A 100 5.96 3.42 20.33
N LYS A 101 6.33 4.59 19.76
CA LYS A 101 5.43 5.74 19.61
C LYS A 101 4.19 5.43 18.76
N LYS A 102 4.32 4.60 17.71
CA LYS A 102 3.18 4.18 16.88
C LYS A 102 2.26 3.25 17.66
N ARG A 103 2.83 2.27 18.36
CA ARG A 103 2.06 1.35 19.22
C ARG A 103 1.28 2.10 20.30
N SER A 104 1.95 2.99 21.05
CA SER A 104 1.27 3.77 22.09
C SER A 104 0.15 4.66 21.55
N LEU A 105 0.31 5.23 20.35
CA LEU A 105 -0.79 5.95 19.70
C LEU A 105 -1.95 5.00 19.38
N MET A 106 -1.68 3.89 18.69
CA MET A 106 -2.72 2.94 18.28
C MET A 106 -3.50 2.40 19.48
N GLU A 107 -2.81 2.05 20.57
CA GLU A 107 -3.39 1.64 21.85
C GLU A 107 -4.25 2.74 22.48
N SER A 108 -3.86 4.01 22.34
CA SER A 108 -4.65 5.15 22.84
C SER A 108 -5.90 5.44 22.01
N LEU A 109 -5.89 5.08 20.72
CA LEU A 109 -7.02 5.26 19.83
C LEU A 109 -8.08 4.18 20.08
N TRP A 110 -7.67 2.90 20.07
CA TRP A 110 -8.57 1.77 20.33
C TRP A 110 -7.87 0.60 21.03
N SER A 111 -8.57 0.02 22.01
CA SER A 111 -8.20 -1.22 22.69
C SER A 111 -8.63 -2.42 21.83
N GLY A 112 -7.75 -2.86 20.94
CA GLY A 112 -7.97 -4.02 20.08
C GLY A 112 -6.65 -4.51 19.49
N ASP A 113 -6.67 -5.71 18.92
CA ASP A 113 -5.50 -6.26 18.23
C ASP A 113 -5.34 -5.56 16.87
N TRP A 114 -4.17 -4.95 16.69
CA TRP A 114 -3.83 -4.24 15.46
C TRP A 114 -3.12 -5.18 14.49
N SER A 115 -3.78 -5.46 13.36
CA SER A 115 -3.09 -6.06 12.21
C SER A 115 -2.12 -5.06 11.59
N SER A 116 -0.99 -5.57 11.07
CA SER A 116 0.01 -4.78 10.35
C SER A 116 -0.06 -5.13 8.87
N GLU A 117 -0.23 -4.13 8.02
CA GLU A 117 -0.48 -4.35 6.60
C GLU A 117 0.34 -3.40 5.73
N LEU A 118 0.77 -3.89 4.58
CA LEU A 118 1.50 -3.12 3.59
C LEU A 118 0.80 -3.22 2.24
N VAL A 119 0.37 -2.08 1.71
CA VAL A 119 -0.13 -1.98 0.35
C VAL A 119 1.04 -1.63 -0.57
N ILE A 120 1.31 -2.47 -1.55
CA ILE A 120 2.34 -2.23 -2.57
C ILE A 120 1.78 -2.28 -3.98
N ASN A 121 2.45 -1.61 -4.90
CA ASN A 121 2.22 -1.81 -6.33
C ASN A 121 3.36 -2.66 -6.92
N ASN A 122 4.13 -2.10 -7.86
CA ASN A 122 5.33 -2.70 -8.40
C ASN A 122 6.46 -2.52 -7.39
N VAL A 123 7.24 -3.56 -7.18
CA VAL A 123 8.44 -3.55 -6.34
C VAL A 123 9.68 -3.89 -7.16
N LYS A 124 10.86 -3.55 -6.63
CA LYS A 124 12.13 -3.92 -7.25
C LYS A 124 12.44 -5.41 -7.07
N SER A 125 12.05 -5.97 -5.93
CA SER A 125 12.38 -7.33 -5.52
C SER A 125 11.19 -7.98 -4.84
N GLU A 126 10.72 -9.10 -5.38
CA GLU A 126 9.66 -9.90 -4.76
C GLU A 126 10.17 -10.66 -3.53
N LEU A 127 11.45 -11.05 -3.52
CA LEU A 127 12.11 -11.61 -2.34
C LEU A 127 12.05 -10.64 -1.14
N GLU A 128 12.16 -9.34 -1.37
CA GLU A 128 12.01 -8.36 -0.29
C GLU A 128 10.59 -8.36 0.28
N VAL A 129 9.58 -8.56 -0.57
CA VAL A 129 8.18 -8.64 -0.14
C VAL A 129 7.94 -9.88 0.69
N GLU A 130 8.52 -11.02 0.31
CA GLU A 130 8.47 -12.27 1.08
C GLU A 130 9.08 -12.08 2.48
N LEU A 131 10.29 -11.49 2.56
CA LEU A 131 10.93 -11.18 3.84
C LEU A 131 10.11 -10.22 4.72
N ILE A 132 9.42 -9.25 4.12
CA ILE A 132 8.50 -8.36 4.86
C ILE A 132 7.30 -9.15 5.38
N ALA A 133 6.72 -10.04 4.56
CA ALA A 133 5.56 -10.86 4.95
C ALA A 133 5.89 -11.81 6.10
N GLU A 134 7.10 -12.37 6.14
CA GLU A 134 7.61 -13.22 7.24
C GLU A 134 7.57 -12.52 8.61
N HIS A 135 7.52 -11.19 8.66
CA HIS A 135 7.36 -10.41 9.89
C HIS A 135 5.91 -10.29 10.38
N GLY A 136 5.00 -11.08 9.81
CA GLY A 136 3.56 -11.05 10.10
C GLY A 136 2.87 -9.80 9.55
N ILE A 137 3.37 -9.27 8.43
CA ILE A 137 2.76 -8.13 7.73
C ILE A 137 1.94 -8.66 6.56
N THR A 138 0.64 -8.35 6.55
CA THR A 138 -0.23 -8.72 5.43
C THR A 138 0.08 -7.85 4.21
N ILE A 139 0.37 -8.48 3.07
CA ILE A 139 0.68 -7.77 1.83
C ILE A 139 -0.56 -7.65 0.95
N HIS A 140 -0.91 -6.42 0.57
CA HIS A 140 -1.96 -6.14 -0.40
C HIS A 140 -1.35 -5.55 -1.67
N ARG A 141 -1.85 -6.00 -2.84
CA ARG A 141 -1.46 -5.42 -4.13
C ARG A 141 -2.46 -4.36 -4.55
N LEU A 142 -1.98 -3.14 -4.80
CA LEU A 142 -2.82 -2.03 -5.25
C LEU A 142 -3.65 -2.36 -6.50
N PRO A 143 -3.14 -3.08 -7.53
CA PRO A 143 -3.97 -3.52 -8.65
C PRO A 143 -5.13 -4.44 -8.25
N THR A 144 -4.96 -5.26 -7.21
CA THR A 144 -6.04 -6.10 -6.69
C THR A 144 -7.10 -5.25 -6.02
N ILE A 145 -6.69 -4.30 -5.16
CA ILE A 145 -7.60 -3.34 -4.53
C ILE A 145 -8.41 -2.56 -5.58
N VAL A 146 -7.76 -2.05 -6.62
CA VAL A 146 -8.44 -1.31 -7.70
C VAL A 146 -9.48 -2.18 -8.41
N ARG A 147 -9.17 -3.45 -8.69
CA ARG A 147 -10.14 -4.39 -9.27
C ARG A 147 -11.32 -4.65 -8.35
N GLU A 148 -11.09 -4.85 -7.06
CA GLU A 148 -12.16 -5.04 -6.08
C GLU A 148 -13.09 -3.82 -6.06
N LEU A 149 -12.53 -2.60 -6.01
CA LEU A 149 -13.28 -1.34 -6.10
C LEU A 149 -14.17 -1.23 -7.34
N GLN A 150 -13.75 -1.80 -8.47
CA GLN A 150 -14.54 -1.81 -9.71
C GLN A 150 -15.73 -2.79 -9.66
N THR A 151 -15.66 -3.86 -8.87
CA THR A 151 -16.77 -4.82 -8.77
C THR A 151 -17.98 -4.28 -8.02
N ASN A 152 -17.79 -3.25 -7.18
CA ASN A 152 -18.82 -2.65 -6.33
C ASN A 152 -19.58 -3.65 -5.43
N ASP A 153 -19.00 -4.83 -5.15
CA ASP A 153 -19.57 -5.84 -4.24
C ASP A 153 -19.25 -5.55 -2.77
N PHE A 154 -19.43 -4.28 -2.40
CA PHE A 154 -19.21 -3.79 -1.05
C PHE A 154 -20.52 -3.39 -0.38
N PRO A 155 -20.60 -3.48 0.96
CA PRO A 155 -21.78 -3.06 1.71
C PRO A 155 -22.05 -1.56 1.54
N ILE A 156 -21.00 -0.74 1.39
CA ILE A 156 -21.10 0.69 1.08
C ILE A 156 -20.75 0.88 -0.40
N LYS A 157 -21.64 1.53 -1.15
CA LYS A 157 -21.51 1.71 -2.60
C LYS A 157 -20.58 2.86 -3.00
N SER A 158 -20.45 3.87 -2.16
CA SER A 158 -19.56 5.03 -2.37
C SER A 158 -19.20 5.65 -1.03
N ALA A 159 -17.97 6.13 -0.88
CA ALA A 159 -17.54 7.01 0.21
C ALA A 159 -16.82 8.25 -0.36
N SER A 160 -16.09 8.99 0.49
CA SER A 160 -15.52 10.30 0.14
C SER A 160 -14.52 10.28 -1.02
N GLY A 161 -13.93 9.12 -1.36
CA GLY A 161 -13.01 8.96 -2.50
C GLY A 161 -13.69 8.54 -3.81
N SER A 162 -15.03 8.46 -3.83
CA SER A 162 -15.79 7.99 -5.00
C SER A 162 -15.53 8.79 -6.28
N ASP A 163 -15.48 10.11 -6.21
CA ASP A 163 -15.18 10.99 -7.37
C ASP A 163 -13.85 10.63 -8.04
N PHE A 164 -12.82 10.27 -7.26
CA PHE A 164 -11.51 9.89 -7.78
C PHE A 164 -11.54 8.51 -8.46
N ILE A 165 -12.28 7.56 -7.88
CA ILE A 165 -12.48 6.24 -8.50
C ILE A 165 -13.24 6.36 -9.81
N ASP A 166 -14.26 7.23 -9.87
CA ASP A 166 -15.03 7.48 -11.08
C ASP A 166 -14.14 8.05 -12.19
N LEU A 167 -13.21 8.96 -11.87
CA LEU A 167 -12.20 9.47 -12.82
C LEU A 167 -11.29 8.35 -13.37
N LEU A 168 -10.85 7.42 -12.52
CA LEU A 168 -10.05 6.26 -12.97
C LEU A 168 -10.84 5.37 -13.93
N GLN A 169 -12.13 5.16 -13.66
CA GLN A 169 -13.01 4.35 -14.51
C GLN A 169 -13.30 5.04 -15.85
N MET A 170 -13.51 6.36 -15.86
CA MET A 170 -13.66 7.14 -17.10
C MET A 170 -12.44 7.00 -18.02
N GLY A 171 -11.23 7.06 -17.45
CA GLY A 171 -9.98 6.88 -18.21
C GLY A 171 -9.85 5.47 -18.82
N ALA A 172 -10.25 4.43 -18.08
CA ALA A 172 -10.22 3.04 -18.57
C ALA A 172 -11.21 2.79 -19.71
N ASN A 173 -12.43 3.34 -19.60
CA ASN A 173 -13.46 3.22 -20.64
C ASN A 173 -13.09 3.96 -21.93
N THR A 174 -12.31 5.04 -21.83
CA THR A 174 -11.82 5.79 -23.00
C THR A 174 -10.80 4.99 -23.81
N GLN A 175 -10.01 4.12 -23.17
CA GLN A 175 -9.04 3.25 -23.87
C GLN A 175 -9.68 2.06 -24.58
N GLN A 176 -10.87 1.60 -24.15
CA GLN A 176 -11.59 0.50 -24.80
C GLN A 176 -12.26 0.89 -26.12
N ASN A 177 -12.43 2.19 -26.37
CA ASN A 177 -13.12 2.72 -27.55
C ASN A 177 -12.19 3.23 -28.67
N THR A 178 -10.91 2.82 -28.71
CA THR A 178 -10.06 3.11 -29.88
C THR A 178 -10.23 2.01 -30.92
N PRO A 179 -10.89 2.24 -32.07
CA PRO A 179 -10.98 1.24 -33.11
C PRO A 179 -9.61 1.12 -33.78
N TYR A 180 -9.02 -0.07 -33.76
CA TYR A 180 -7.90 -0.41 -34.62
C TYR A 180 -8.36 -0.26 -36.08
N SER A 181 -7.88 0.78 -36.75
CA SER A 181 -7.98 0.93 -38.19
C SER A 181 -7.24 -0.23 -38.85
N SER A 182 -7.98 -1.24 -39.31
CA SER A 182 -7.48 -2.24 -40.24
C SER A 182 -7.14 -1.56 -41.57
N ARG A 183 -5.84 -1.36 -41.83
CA ARG A 183 -5.40 -1.08 -43.20
C ARG A 183 -5.59 -2.36 -44.02
N ALA A 184 -6.69 -2.38 -44.76
CA ALA A 184 -6.94 -3.33 -45.81
C ALA A 184 -5.80 -3.29 -46.84
N SER A 185 -5.12 -4.41 -46.98
CA SER A 185 -4.38 -4.76 -48.18
C SER A 185 -5.37 -4.89 -49.34
N SER A 186 -5.35 -3.94 -50.28
CA SER A 186 -5.97 -4.14 -51.59
C SER A 186 -4.90 -4.13 -52.67
N SER A 187 -4.67 -5.31 -53.23
CA SER A 187 -3.99 -5.52 -54.49
C SER A 187 -4.70 -4.79 -55.64
N ARG A 188 -3.94 -4.13 -56.52
CA ARG A 188 -4.22 -4.00 -57.96
C ARG A 188 -2.83 -4.05 -58.63
N ARG A 189 -2.51 -5.15 -59.31
CA ARG A 189 -2.61 -5.32 -60.77
C ARG A 189 -1.98 -4.18 -61.54
#